data_AF-A0A0F9UAZ9-F1
#
_entry.id   AF-A0A0F9UAZ9-F1
#
_cell.length_a   1.000
_cell.length_b   1.000
_cell.length_c   1.000
_cell.angle_alpha   90.00
_cell.angle_beta   90.00
_cell.angle_gamma   90.00
#
_symmetry.space_group_name_H-M   'P 1'
#
loop_
_entity.id
_entity.type
_entity.pdbx_description
1 polymer ?
#
loop_
_entity_poly.entity_id
_entity_poly.type
_entity_poly.pdbx_seq_one_letter_code
_entity_poly.pdbx_strand_id
1 'polypeptide(L)'
;MATNDVLLKTGTQISFADHATDFSGGAAKTSVEQAGATDVQVDLTGLVAGAGRESAKFDFGATRARNYSIMASLEFATAPVTGEVVSFYLVPSNDATAANGNPQSIDGVDAAAPSGHSTLAELIAASMWIGSFVCSADATTTVQTAWCGSFRPPTRHGILLVVNDTSDAIHSDAVECNIVFDPNVDEIQAAV
;
A
#
# COMPACT_ATOMS: atom_id res chain seq x y z
N MET A 1 -36.83 23.02 4.63
CA MET A 1 -35.97 21.97 4.01
C MET A 1 -35.27 21.27 5.15
N ALA A 2 -35.30 19.95 5.22
CA ALA A 2 -34.46 19.22 6.16
C ALA A 2 -33.01 19.31 5.65
N THR A 3 -32.09 19.72 6.52
CA THR A 3 -30.66 19.71 6.22
C THR A 3 -30.16 18.28 6.41
N ASN A 4 -29.38 17.77 5.46
CA ASN A 4 -28.68 16.49 5.59
C ASN A 4 -27.19 16.78 5.67
N ASP A 5 -26.50 16.09 6.58
CA ASP A 5 -25.04 16.14 6.69
C ASP A 5 -24.43 14.94 5.96
N VAL A 6 -23.29 15.17 5.31
CA VAL A 6 -22.43 14.12 4.76
C VAL A 6 -21.24 13.98 5.69
N LEU A 7 -21.22 12.88 6.45
CA LEU A 7 -20.14 12.55 7.37
C LEU A 7 -19.18 11.55 6.73
N LEU A 8 -17.92 11.56 7.19
CA LEU A 8 -16.93 10.58 6.82
C LEU A 8 -16.75 9.57 7.94
N LYS A 9 -16.90 8.30 7.60
CA LYS A 9 -16.62 7.17 8.48
C LYS A 9 -15.41 6.40 7.95
N THR A 10 -14.48 6.09 8.84
CA THR A 10 -13.40 5.15 8.53
C THR A 10 -13.95 3.73 8.58
N GLY A 11 -13.87 3.02 7.46
CA GLY A 11 -14.21 1.59 7.39
C GLY A 11 -13.05 0.68 7.86
N THR A 12 -13.14 -0.61 7.57
CA THR A 12 -12.06 -1.57 7.88
C THR A 12 -10.83 -1.31 7.01
N GLN A 13 -9.73 -0.94 7.65
CA GLN A 13 -8.44 -0.71 7.01
C GLN A 13 -7.92 -1.98 6.31
N ILE A 14 -7.18 -1.81 5.22
CA ILE A 14 -6.37 -2.87 4.61
C ILE A 14 -4.91 -2.55 4.92
N SER A 15 -4.19 -3.49 5.53
CA SER A 15 -2.80 -3.31 5.98
C SER A 15 -1.87 -4.21 5.20
N PHE A 16 -0.89 -3.60 4.54
CA PHE A 16 0.13 -4.23 3.74
C PHE A 16 1.44 -4.23 4.52
N ALA A 17 1.88 -5.40 4.98
CA ALA A 17 3.12 -5.58 5.70
C ALA A 17 3.58 -7.04 5.63
N ASP A 18 4.75 -7.32 6.20
CA ASP A 18 5.23 -8.69 6.39
C ASP A 18 4.53 -9.37 7.58
N HIS A 19 3.22 -9.57 7.45
CA HIS A 19 2.38 -10.21 8.46
C HIS A 19 2.76 -11.66 8.73
N ALA A 20 3.36 -12.33 7.75
CA ALA A 20 3.71 -13.74 7.85
C ALA A 20 4.95 -13.99 8.72
N THR A 21 5.91 -13.07 8.77
CA THR A 21 7.18 -13.31 9.47
C THR A 21 7.57 -12.26 10.51
N ASP A 22 7.62 -10.98 10.16
CA ASP A 22 8.42 -10.01 10.94
C ASP A 22 7.66 -8.75 11.39
N PHE A 23 6.51 -8.44 10.80
CA PHE A 23 5.77 -7.22 11.13
C PHE A 23 5.25 -7.24 12.57
N SER A 24 5.58 -6.21 13.34
CA SER A 24 5.29 -6.15 14.79
C SER A 24 3.88 -5.63 15.16
N GLY A 25 3.09 -5.17 14.18
CA GLY A 25 1.70 -4.73 14.39
C GLY A 25 1.55 -3.53 15.34
N GLY A 26 0.30 -3.13 15.62
CA GLY A 26 -0.12 -1.94 16.39
C GLY A 26 0.40 -1.70 17.83
N ALA A 27 1.70 -1.86 18.08
CA ALA A 27 2.40 -1.54 19.33
C ALA A 27 3.58 -0.55 19.15
N ALA A 28 4.06 -0.33 17.92
CA ALA A 28 5.12 0.64 17.63
C ALA A 28 4.55 2.05 17.41
N LYS A 29 5.29 3.10 17.84
CA LYS A 29 4.93 4.51 17.56
C LYS A 29 4.82 4.84 16.06
N THR A 30 5.40 3.98 15.24
CA THR A 30 5.61 4.13 13.82
C THR A 30 4.63 3.27 13.02
N SER A 31 3.88 2.36 13.64
CA SER A 31 2.87 1.59 12.92
C SER A 31 1.66 2.46 12.56
N VAL A 32 1.28 2.47 11.28
CA VAL A 32 0.03 3.09 10.81
C VAL A 32 -1.15 2.11 10.76
N GLU A 33 -0.96 0.89 11.26
CA GLU A 33 -2.01 -0.13 11.30
C GLU A 33 -3.01 0.11 12.43
N GLN A 34 -4.28 -0.12 12.12
CA GLN A 34 -5.38 -0.10 13.08
C GLN A 34 -5.80 -1.53 13.46
N ALA A 35 -6.25 -1.69 14.70
CA ALA A 35 -6.76 -2.97 15.18
C ALA A 35 -7.94 -3.47 14.31
N GLY A 36 -7.86 -4.73 13.87
CA GLY A 36 -8.87 -5.34 13.02
C GLY A 36 -8.75 -5.00 11.54
N ALA A 37 -7.60 -4.51 11.09
CA ALA A 37 -7.29 -4.38 9.68
C ALA A 37 -7.37 -5.74 8.96
N THR A 38 -7.57 -5.69 7.65
CA THR A 38 -7.39 -6.84 6.77
C THR A 38 -5.92 -6.95 6.40
N ASP A 39 -5.28 -8.01 6.85
CA ASP A 39 -3.87 -8.27 6.60
C ASP A 39 -3.64 -8.69 5.14
N VAL A 40 -2.69 -8.04 4.49
CA VAL A 40 -2.24 -8.36 3.13
C VAL A 40 -0.72 -8.47 3.16
N GLN A 41 -0.22 -9.63 2.78
CA GLN A 41 1.21 -9.90 2.79
C GLN A 41 1.95 -9.04 1.74
N VAL A 42 2.97 -8.32 2.18
CA VAL A 42 4.05 -7.78 1.33
C VAL A 42 5.31 -7.62 2.17
N ASP A 43 6.40 -8.25 1.76
CA ASP A 43 7.68 -8.15 2.44
C ASP A 43 8.61 -7.19 1.67
N LEU A 44 8.90 -6.06 2.30
CA LEU A 44 9.75 -4.99 1.75
C LEU A 44 11.21 -5.12 2.17
N THR A 45 11.57 -6.18 2.90
CA THR A 45 12.91 -6.42 3.42
C THR A 45 13.95 -6.31 2.32
N GLY A 46 14.86 -5.34 2.46
CA GLY A 46 15.95 -5.14 1.53
C GLY A 46 15.53 -4.75 0.12
N LEU A 47 14.33 -4.18 -0.08
CA LEU A 47 13.90 -3.72 -1.40
C LEU A 47 14.85 -2.64 -1.92
N VAL A 48 15.70 -3.02 -2.87
CA VAL A 48 16.77 -2.16 -3.40
C VAL A 48 16.24 -1.04 -4.30
N ALA A 49 17.06 -0.01 -4.48
CA ALA A 49 16.82 1.10 -5.40
C ALA A 49 16.46 0.61 -6.82
N GLY A 50 15.40 1.17 -7.39
CA GLY A 50 14.87 0.87 -8.71
C GLY A 50 14.12 -0.48 -8.83
N ALA A 51 13.99 -1.25 -7.75
CA ALA A 51 13.25 -2.51 -7.75
C ALA A 51 11.78 -2.33 -7.32
N GLY A 52 10.95 -3.29 -7.73
CA GLY A 52 9.55 -3.38 -7.34
C GLY A 52 9.25 -4.61 -6.48
N ARG A 53 8.24 -4.49 -5.62
CA ARG A 53 7.62 -5.60 -4.88
C ARG A 53 6.11 -5.58 -5.13
N GLU A 54 5.53 -6.74 -5.37
CA GLU A 54 4.08 -6.91 -5.43
C GLU A 54 3.57 -7.61 -4.17
N SER A 55 2.37 -7.22 -3.72
CA SER A 55 1.71 -7.83 -2.57
C SER A 55 0.97 -9.11 -2.94
N ALA A 56 0.52 -9.85 -1.93
CA ALA A 56 -0.60 -10.76 -2.09
C ALA A 56 -1.83 -10.02 -2.63
N LYS A 57 -2.62 -10.71 -3.46
CA LYS A 57 -3.90 -10.22 -3.97
C LYS A 57 -4.86 -10.00 -2.81
N PHE A 58 -5.57 -8.86 -2.85
CA PHE A 58 -6.52 -8.47 -1.82
C PHE A 58 -7.88 -8.06 -2.40
N ASP A 59 -8.87 -7.95 -1.52
CA ASP A 59 -10.27 -7.69 -1.85
C ASP A 59 -10.77 -6.44 -1.11
N PHE A 60 -11.25 -5.43 -1.85
CA PHE A 60 -11.89 -4.24 -1.29
C PHE A 60 -13.29 -4.52 -0.72
N GLY A 61 -13.84 -5.70 -0.99
CA GLY A 61 -15.20 -6.11 -0.65
C GLY A 61 -16.20 -5.85 -1.78
N ALA A 62 -17.29 -6.60 -1.77
CA ALA A 62 -18.42 -6.37 -2.68
C ALA A 62 -19.08 -5.01 -2.43
N THR A 63 -19.18 -4.61 -1.15
CA THR A 63 -19.53 -3.26 -0.71
C THR A 63 -18.24 -2.61 -0.22
N ARG A 64 -17.81 -1.56 -0.91
CA ARG A 64 -16.51 -0.91 -0.67
C ARG A 64 -16.63 0.60 -0.61
N ALA A 65 -15.71 1.25 0.08
CA ALA A 65 -15.60 2.70 0.04
C ALA A 65 -15.30 3.17 -1.39
N ARG A 66 -15.78 4.37 -1.74
CA ARG A 66 -15.44 4.97 -3.04
C ARG A 66 -13.99 5.45 -3.07
N ASN A 67 -13.47 5.89 -1.93
CA ASN A 67 -12.16 6.52 -1.82
C ASN A 67 -11.38 5.92 -0.65
N TYR A 68 -10.07 5.81 -0.82
CA TYR A 68 -9.15 5.33 0.22
C TYR A 68 -8.02 6.34 0.36
N SER A 69 -7.62 6.67 1.60
CA SER A 69 -6.34 7.36 1.84
C SER A 69 -5.23 6.36 2.09
N ILE A 70 -4.02 6.76 1.74
CA ILE A 70 -2.82 5.95 1.91
C ILE A 70 -1.93 6.61 2.96
N MET A 71 -1.57 5.84 3.96
CA MET A 71 -0.49 6.14 4.90
C MET A 71 0.55 5.03 4.77
N ALA A 72 1.81 5.37 4.99
CA ALA A 72 2.86 4.37 5.07
C ALA A 72 3.91 4.76 6.10
N SER A 73 4.59 3.74 6.60
CA SER A 73 5.77 3.81 7.43
C SER A 73 6.86 2.97 6.82
N LEU A 74 8.03 3.57 6.58
CA LEU A 74 9.16 2.95 5.91
C LEU A 74 10.45 3.27 6.67
N GLU A 75 11.34 2.30 6.76
CA GLU A 75 12.71 2.46 7.26
C GLU A 75 13.71 2.13 6.17
N PHE A 76 14.77 2.92 6.06
CA PHE A 76 15.81 2.76 5.05
C PHE A 76 17.13 2.31 5.67
N ALA A 77 17.85 1.42 4.99
CA ALA A 77 19.16 0.93 5.40
C ALA A 77 20.22 2.04 5.49
N THR A 78 20.11 3.00 4.57
CA THR A 78 20.96 4.19 4.45
C THR A 78 20.07 5.39 4.17
N ALA A 79 20.55 6.60 4.50
CA ALA A 79 19.72 7.80 4.43
C ALA A 79 19.39 8.13 2.97
N PRO A 80 18.12 8.04 2.54
CA PRO A 80 17.74 8.44 1.19
C PRO A 80 17.89 9.95 1.02
N VAL A 81 17.91 10.42 -0.23
CA VAL A 81 17.92 11.86 -0.48
C VAL A 81 16.52 12.42 -0.18
N THR A 82 16.46 13.52 0.57
CA THR A 82 15.17 14.18 0.87
C THR A 82 14.44 14.56 -0.42
N GLY A 83 13.18 14.16 -0.51
CA GLY A 83 12.34 14.41 -1.68
C GLY A 83 12.35 13.28 -2.72
N GLU A 84 13.22 12.27 -2.59
CA GLU A 84 13.04 11.01 -3.31
C GLU A 84 11.78 10.28 -2.84
N VAL A 85 11.34 9.30 -3.62
CA VAL A 85 10.05 8.67 -3.38
C VAL A 85 10.09 7.15 -3.42
N VAL A 86 9.20 6.55 -2.63
CA VAL A 86 8.71 5.19 -2.88
C VAL A 86 7.31 5.33 -3.46
N SER A 87 7.12 4.85 -4.67
CA SER A 87 5.87 5.00 -5.41
C SER A 87 4.96 3.80 -5.20
N PHE A 88 3.67 4.09 -5.05
CA PHE A 88 2.63 3.08 -4.88
C PHE A 88 1.71 3.06 -6.09
N TYR A 89 1.47 1.85 -6.60
CA TYR A 89 0.56 1.60 -7.69
C TYR A 89 -0.45 0.51 -7.29
N LEU A 90 -1.69 0.68 -7.74
CA LEU A 90 -2.68 -0.38 -7.72
C LEU A 90 -2.63 -1.11 -9.07
N VAL A 91 -2.44 -2.42 -9.01
CA VAL A 91 -2.65 -3.31 -10.15
C VAL A 91 -4.08 -3.88 -10.04
N PRO A 92 -5.06 -3.34 -10.79
CA PRO A 92 -6.45 -3.75 -10.64
C PRO A 92 -6.70 -5.14 -11.25
N SER A 93 -7.43 -5.98 -10.53
CA SER A 93 -7.84 -7.31 -10.99
C SER A 93 -9.36 -7.48 -10.94
N ASN A 94 -9.90 -8.13 -11.96
CA ASN A 94 -11.32 -8.54 -12.00
C ASN A 94 -11.57 -9.91 -11.36
N ASP A 95 -10.51 -10.67 -11.09
CA ASP A 95 -10.59 -12.01 -10.51
C ASP A 95 -10.08 -12.02 -9.07
N ALA A 96 -10.73 -12.80 -8.22
CA ALA A 96 -10.38 -12.99 -6.81
C ALA A 96 -9.23 -13.98 -6.61
N THR A 97 -8.98 -14.87 -7.57
CA THR A 97 -7.95 -15.90 -7.51
C THR A 97 -6.60 -15.33 -7.94
N ALA A 98 -5.55 -15.58 -7.14
CA ALA A 98 -4.16 -15.26 -7.49
C ALA A 98 -3.77 -15.92 -8.84
N ALA A 99 -2.80 -15.33 -9.55
CA ALA A 99 -2.35 -15.69 -10.90
C ALA A 99 -3.40 -15.62 -12.03
N ASN A 100 -4.67 -15.37 -11.71
CA ASN A 100 -5.75 -15.32 -12.69
C ASN A 100 -6.11 -13.87 -13.04
N GLY A 101 -6.11 -13.56 -14.34
CA GLY A 101 -6.64 -12.31 -14.87
C GLY A 101 -5.92 -11.04 -14.40
N ASN A 102 -4.71 -11.17 -13.85
CA ASN A 102 -3.90 -10.05 -13.41
C ASN A 102 -3.22 -9.35 -14.61
N PRO A 103 -3.19 -8.01 -14.65
CA PRO A 103 -2.37 -7.26 -15.61
C PRO A 103 -0.94 -7.78 -15.68
N GLN A 104 -0.39 -7.90 -16.90
CA GLN A 104 0.94 -8.46 -17.17
C GLN A 104 1.20 -9.87 -16.62
N SER A 105 0.13 -10.60 -16.29
CA SER A 105 0.19 -11.96 -15.73
C SER A 105 1.03 -12.07 -14.46
N ILE A 106 1.04 -11.03 -13.61
CA ILE A 106 1.63 -11.14 -12.29
C ILE A 106 0.85 -12.13 -11.42
N ASP A 107 1.50 -12.75 -10.46
CA ASP A 107 0.94 -13.77 -9.61
C ASP A 107 0.02 -13.18 -8.53
N GLY A 108 0.29 -11.97 -8.05
CA GLY A 108 -0.47 -11.41 -6.92
C GLY A 108 -0.23 -12.24 -5.66
N VAL A 109 1.03 -12.58 -5.46
CA VAL A 109 1.60 -13.15 -4.24
C VAL A 109 2.76 -12.25 -3.84
N ASP A 110 3.16 -12.27 -2.58
CA ASP A 110 4.31 -11.52 -2.12
C ASP A 110 5.60 -11.97 -2.84
N ALA A 111 6.07 -11.14 -3.77
CA ALA A 111 7.18 -11.47 -4.66
C ALA A 111 7.85 -10.22 -5.22
N ALA A 112 9.07 -10.40 -5.75
CA ALA A 112 9.72 -9.38 -6.58
C ALA A 112 8.83 -9.09 -7.80
N ALA A 113 8.62 -7.80 -8.10
CA ALA A 113 7.80 -7.38 -9.20
C ALA A 113 8.66 -7.04 -10.44
N PRO A 114 8.20 -7.41 -11.65
CA PRO A 114 7.02 -8.24 -11.91
C PRO A 114 7.33 -9.73 -11.65
N SER A 115 6.37 -10.46 -11.08
CA SER A 115 6.41 -11.93 -11.04
C SER A 115 6.00 -12.56 -12.38
N GLY A 116 5.26 -11.80 -13.20
CA GLY A 116 4.79 -12.20 -14.52
C GLY A 116 5.83 -12.08 -15.63
N HIS A 117 5.37 -12.03 -16.89
CA HIS A 117 6.26 -12.08 -18.07
C HIS A 117 6.82 -10.72 -18.51
N SER A 118 6.35 -9.62 -17.92
CA SER A 118 6.68 -8.25 -18.35
C SER A 118 7.96 -7.72 -17.70
N THR A 119 8.40 -6.54 -18.13
CA THR A 119 9.37 -5.71 -17.38
C THR A 119 8.66 -4.87 -16.31
N LEU A 120 9.39 -4.41 -15.28
CA LEU A 120 8.83 -3.53 -14.25
C LEU A 120 8.21 -2.25 -14.86
N ALA A 121 8.86 -1.67 -15.87
CA ALA A 121 8.35 -0.49 -16.57
C ALA A 121 7.01 -0.75 -17.29
N GLU A 122 6.85 -1.92 -17.92
CA GLU A 122 5.59 -2.31 -18.56
C GLU A 122 4.47 -2.57 -17.54
N LEU A 123 4.81 -3.17 -16.39
CA LEU A 123 3.86 -3.34 -15.29
C LEU A 123 3.42 -1.98 -14.72
N ILE A 124 4.35 -1.07 -14.45
CA ILE A 124 4.03 0.29 -14.01
C ILE A 124 3.10 0.99 -15.01
N ALA A 125 3.41 0.90 -16.31
CA ALA A 125 2.58 1.50 -17.36
C ALA A 125 1.16 0.89 -17.46
N ALA A 126 1.00 -0.37 -17.04
CA ALA A 126 -0.30 -1.06 -16.98
C ALA A 126 -1.03 -0.88 -15.63
N SER A 127 -0.43 -0.17 -14.68
CA SER A 127 -0.95 0.00 -13.32
C SER A 127 -1.51 1.41 -13.09
N MET A 128 -2.31 1.58 -12.05
CA MET A 128 -2.82 2.88 -11.62
C MET A 128 -1.89 3.44 -10.53
N TRP A 129 -1.23 4.57 -10.77
CA TRP A 129 -0.54 5.29 -9.69
C TRP A 129 -1.55 5.78 -8.64
N ILE A 130 -1.27 5.51 -7.37
CA ILE A 130 -2.19 5.83 -6.25
C ILE A 130 -1.57 6.78 -5.20
N GLY A 131 -0.26 6.97 -5.23
CA GLY A 131 0.43 7.87 -4.33
C GLY A 131 1.94 7.61 -4.27
N SER A 132 2.64 8.44 -3.50
CA SER A 132 4.08 8.30 -3.26
C SER A 132 4.40 8.67 -1.82
N PHE A 133 5.25 7.88 -1.18
CA PHE A 133 5.90 8.24 0.07
C PHE A 133 7.07 9.16 -0.26
N VAL A 134 7.11 10.36 0.32
CA VAL A 134 8.21 11.31 0.11
C VAL A 134 9.20 11.19 1.27
N CYS A 135 10.44 10.81 0.96
CA CYS A 135 11.46 10.54 1.95
C CYS A 135 12.02 11.81 2.60
N SER A 136 12.26 11.76 3.91
CA SER A 136 13.27 12.59 4.59
C SER A 136 14.64 11.93 4.49
N ALA A 137 15.71 12.64 4.85
CA ALA A 137 17.07 12.09 4.89
C ALA A 137 17.38 11.33 6.18
N ASP A 138 16.43 10.54 6.69
CA ASP A 138 16.60 9.73 7.89
C ASP A 138 16.86 8.26 7.52
N ALA A 139 17.92 7.68 8.09
CA ALA A 139 18.24 6.26 7.97
C ALA A 139 17.81 5.50 9.23
N THR A 140 18.00 4.18 9.20
CA THR A 140 17.97 3.33 10.40
C THR A 140 18.77 3.96 11.56
N THR A 141 18.26 3.99 12.79
CA THR A 141 17.07 3.29 13.31
C THR A 141 15.78 4.15 13.31
N THR A 142 15.62 5.02 12.31
CA THR A 142 14.48 5.95 12.25
C THR A 142 13.49 5.50 11.19
N VAL A 143 12.31 5.08 11.63
CA VAL A 143 11.16 4.85 10.74
C VAL A 143 10.51 6.19 10.40
N GLN A 144 10.30 6.42 9.12
CA GLN A 144 9.61 7.59 8.60
C GLN A 144 8.14 7.24 8.36
N THR A 145 7.21 8.14 8.73
CA THR A 145 5.77 7.94 8.52
C THR A 145 5.17 9.13 7.77
N ALA A 146 4.37 8.88 6.74
CA ALA A 146 3.78 9.95 5.93
C ALA A 146 2.43 9.58 5.31
N TRP A 147 1.62 10.61 5.05
CA TRP A 147 0.49 10.51 4.13
C TRP A 147 1.03 10.48 2.69
N CYS A 148 0.56 9.52 1.90
CA CYS A 148 1.16 9.21 0.60
C CYS A 148 0.22 9.52 -0.58
N GLY A 149 -1.08 9.59 -0.34
CA GLY A 149 -2.05 9.84 -1.41
C GLY A 149 -3.47 9.39 -1.08
N SER A 150 -4.31 9.42 -2.11
CA SER A 150 -5.66 8.87 -2.06
C SER A 150 -6.11 8.45 -3.45
N PHE A 151 -6.96 7.42 -3.52
CA PHE A 151 -7.40 6.86 -4.79
C PHE A 151 -8.80 6.27 -4.71
N ARG A 152 -9.33 5.93 -5.89
CA ARG A 152 -10.63 5.26 -6.06
C ARG A 152 -10.42 3.97 -6.85
N PRO A 153 -10.61 2.78 -6.24
CA PRO A 153 -10.30 1.53 -6.92
C PRO A 153 -11.28 1.27 -8.09
N PRO A 154 -10.78 0.97 -9.31
CA PRO A 154 -11.64 0.70 -10.46
C PRO A 154 -12.28 -0.69 -10.40
N THR A 155 -11.67 -1.62 -9.67
CA THR A 155 -12.10 -3.02 -9.52
C THR A 155 -12.27 -3.40 -8.06
N ARG A 156 -12.84 -4.59 -7.80
CA ARG A 156 -12.99 -5.14 -6.44
C ARG A 156 -11.69 -5.72 -5.89
N HIS A 157 -10.88 -6.33 -6.75
CA HIS A 157 -9.62 -6.95 -6.36
C HIS A 157 -8.44 -6.12 -6.84
N GLY A 158 -7.34 -6.20 -6.09
CA GLY A 158 -6.13 -5.46 -6.39
C GLY A 158 -4.89 -6.20 -5.91
N ILE A 159 -3.75 -5.75 -6.42
CA ILE A 159 -2.42 -6.07 -5.93
C ILE A 159 -1.71 -4.73 -5.74
N LEU A 160 -1.09 -4.52 -4.59
CA LEU A 160 -0.26 -3.34 -4.36
C LEU A 160 1.10 -3.61 -5.02
N LEU A 161 1.54 -2.67 -5.86
CA LEU A 161 2.90 -2.61 -6.38
C LEU A 161 3.62 -1.46 -5.68
N VAL A 162 4.70 -1.79 -5.00
CA VAL A 162 5.62 -0.84 -4.36
C VAL A 162 6.86 -0.74 -5.24
N VAL A 163 7.26 0.47 -5.61
CA VAL A 163 8.47 0.73 -6.40
C VAL A 163 9.37 1.65 -5.61
N ASN A 164 10.59 1.21 -5.33
CA ASN A 164 11.57 2.03 -4.64
C ASN A 164 12.30 2.93 -5.65
N ASP A 165 11.81 4.15 -5.84
CA ASP A 165 12.41 5.14 -6.74
C ASP A 165 13.47 6.02 -6.03
N THR A 166 13.99 5.57 -4.88
CA THR A 166 15.08 6.24 -4.15
C THR A 166 16.45 5.72 -4.57
N SER A 167 17.53 6.34 -4.08
CA SER A 167 18.89 5.82 -4.24
C SER A 167 19.28 4.71 -3.25
N ASP A 168 18.43 4.40 -2.29
CA ASP A 168 18.77 3.60 -1.11
C ASP A 168 17.80 2.43 -0.92
N ALA A 169 18.25 1.35 -0.26
CA ALA A 169 17.39 0.20 -0.01
C ALA A 169 16.48 0.44 1.21
N ILE A 170 15.27 -0.13 1.18
CA ILE A 170 14.49 -0.35 2.39
C ILE A 170 15.30 -1.27 3.31
N HIS A 171 15.16 -1.07 4.62
CA HIS A 171 15.95 -1.75 5.64
C HIS A 171 15.90 -3.29 5.49
N SER A 172 16.95 -3.96 5.97
CA SER A 172 17.11 -5.42 5.88
C SER A 172 16.33 -6.21 6.92
N ASP A 173 15.60 -5.51 7.79
CA ASP A 173 14.46 -6.03 8.54
C ASP A 173 13.27 -5.10 8.23
N ALA A 174 12.07 -5.66 8.10
CA ALA A 174 10.87 -4.92 7.71
C ALA A 174 9.85 -4.87 8.87
N VAL A 175 10.34 -4.99 10.10
CA VAL A 175 9.54 -5.11 11.34
C VAL A 175 8.54 -3.96 11.52
N GLU A 176 8.92 -2.75 11.13
CA GLU A 176 8.09 -1.54 11.23
C GLU A 176 7.59 -1.02 9.87
N CYS A 177 7.86 -1.73 8.77
CA CYS A 177 7.45 -1.29 7.44
C CYS A 177 6.00 -1.71 7.16
N ASN A 178 5.11 -0.73 6.99
CA ASN A 178 3.74 -1.00 6.57
C ASN A 178 3.12 0.11 5.73
N ILE A 179 2.20 -0.28 4.85
CA ILE A 179 1.35 0.61 4.06
C ILE A 179 -0.09 0.28 4.39
N VAL A 180 -0.95 1.29 4.51
CA VAL A 180 -2.37 1.06 4.80
C VAL A 180 -3.26 1.80 3.82
N PHE A 181 -4.36 1.16 3.47
CA PHE A 181 -5.48 1.80 2.78
C PHE A 181 -6.63 2.00 3.76
N ASP A 182 -6.88 3.26 4.09
CA ASP A 182 -7.97 3.66 4.97
C ASP A 182 -9.21 4.01 4.13
N PRO A 183 -10.30 3.23 4.21
CA PRO A 183 -11.54 3.52 3.49
C PRO A 183 -12.25 4.77 4.04
N ASN A 184 -12.47 5.75 3.18
CA ASN A 184 -13.29 6.93 3.45
C ASN A 184 -14.73 6.65 2.99
N VAL A 185 -15.62 6.33 3.93
CA VAL A 185 -17.03 6.00 3.67
C VAL A 185 -17.89 7.24 3.89
N ASP A 186 -18.58 7.68 2.84
CA ASP A 186 -19.59 8.74 2.93
C ASP A 186 -20.85 8.20 3.61
N GLU A 187 -21.28 8.84 4.70
CA GLU A 187 -22.52 8.52 5.42
C GLU A 187 -23.47 9.72 5.35
N ILE A 188 -24.72 9.49 4.93
CA ILE A 188 -25.77 10.51 4.94
C ILE A 188 -26.54 10.37 6.25
N GLN A 189 -26.56 11.43 7.05
CA GLN A 189 -27.36 11.50 8.27
C GLN A 189 -28.34 12.67 8.20
N ALA A 190 -29.52 12.51 8.81
CA ALA A 190 -30.43 13.62 9.02
C ALA A 190 -29.78 14.57 10.04
N ALA A 191 -29.75 15.88 9.76
CA ALA A 191 -29.26 16.85 10.73
C ALA A 191 -30.11 16.78 12.01
N VAL A 192 -29.46 16.69 13.16
CA VAL A 192 -30.08 16.65 14.50
C VAL A 192 -30.50 18.06 14.91
#